data_AF-A0A5S3TN35-F1
#
_entry.id   AF-A0A5S3TN35-F1
#
_cell.length_a   1.000
_cell.length_b   1.000
_cell.length_c   1.000
_cell.angle_alpha   90.00
_cell.angle_beta   90.00
_cell.angle_gamma   90.00
#
_symmetry.space_group_name_H-M   'P 1'
#
loop_
_entity.id
_entity.type
_entity.pdbx_description
1 polymer ?
#
loop_
_entity_poly.entity_id
_entity_poly.type
_entity_poly.pdbx_seq_one_letter_code
_entity_poly.pdbx_strand_id
1 'polypeptide(L)'
;MNSNQVWSALKFRENLGSLISKFNTLFLSDIAPIISNPNGDRKASLRAIIALDVPQVQIEIHKVLNEIEHVLRDNAHFLLLQSGFSEVESQTYLSSKFPSGFIKLSIINELNTTFGLLNELTVLAISHLNVLETNSGFGGMLRGLFQGYSNQVDGIAHVFGQGSMQIEVSSSLQGFNSASILVGQSIDSVSNLLHSVVLEKWNSFGAMAENL
;
A
#
# COMPACT_ATOMS: atom_id res chain seq x y z
N MET A 1 22.31 -37.95 4.21
CA MET A 1 22.50 -36.89 5.23
C MET A 1 23.53 -35.92 4.67
N ASN A 2 23.09 -34.77 4.15
CA ASN A 2 24.00 -33.72 3.75
C ASN A 2 24.39 -32.92 4.99
N SER A 3 25.60 -33.16 5.48
CA SER A 3 26.27 -32.28 6.42
C SER A 3 26.55 -30.93 5.74
N ASN A 4 26.31 -29.85 6.50
CA ASN A 4 26.80 -28.47 6.26
C ASN A 4 25.88 -27.46 5.55
N GLN A 5 24.55 -27.53 5.68
CA GLN A 5 23.82 -26.26 5.75
C GLN A 5 23.93 -25.77 7.20
N VAL A 6 24.74 -24.75 7.43
CA VAL A 6 24.75 -24.02 8.71
C VAL A 6 23.68 -22.96 8.61
N TRP A 7 22.81 -22.85 9.62
CA TRP A 7 21.85 -21.75 9.67
C TRP A 7 22.58 -20.40 9.63
N SER A 8 22.06 -19.44 8.86
CA SER A 8 22.68 -18.14 8.71
C SER A 8 21.68 -17.04 9.04
N ALA A 9 21.90 -16.39 10.19
CA ALA A 9 21.14 -15.20 10.59
C ALA A 9 21.16 -14.11 9.52
N LEU A 10 22.29 -13.95 8.83
CA LEU A 10 22.45 -12.96 7.77
C LEU A 10 21.51 -13.27 6.59
N LYS A 11 21.53 -14.50 6.07
CA LYS A 11 20.66 -14.92 4.97
C LYS A 11 19.18 -14.86 5.35
N PHE A 12 18.86 -15.25 6.58
CA PHE A 12 17.50 -15.15 7.11
C PHE A 12 17.01 -13.69 7.13
N ARG A 13 17.83 -12.77 7.65
CA ARG A 13 17.54 -11.34 7.68
C ARG A 13 17.40 -10.74 6.28
N GLU A 14 18.27 -11.13 5.35
CA GLU A 14 18.22 -10.68 3.96
C GLU A 14 16.94 -11.14 3.26
N ASN A 15 16.57 -12.42 3.42
CA ASN A 15 15.35 -12.99 2.84
C ASN A 15 14.10 -12.31 3.40
N LEU A 16 14.00 -12.19 4.73
CA LEU A 16 12.86 -11.49 5.36
C LEU A 16 12.83 -10.00 4.98
N GLY A 17 13.98 -9.33 5.01
CA GLY A 17 14.08 -7.92 4.64
C GLY A 17 13.63 -7.67 3.20
N SER A 18 14.01 -8.55 2.27
CA SER A 18 13.55 -8.51 0.88
C SER A 18 12.05 -8.70 0.76
N LEU A 19 11.45 -9.62 1.52
CA LEU A 19 10.00 -9.87 1.49
C LEU A 19 9.20 -8.72 2.11
N ILE A 20 9.67 -8.15 3.22
CA ILE A 20 9.06 -6.95 3.83
C ILE A 20 9.16 -5.75 2.88
N SER A 21 10.31 -5.58 2.22
CA SER A 21 10.47 -4.54 1.19
C SER A 21 9.50 -4.76 0.03
N LYS A 22 9.37 -6.00 -0.47
CA LYS A 22 8.39 -6.37 -1.51
C LYS A 22 6.97 -6.02 -1.07
N PHE A 23 6.58 -6.39 0.15
CA PHE A 23 5.27 -6.03 0.73
C PHE A 23 5.01 -4.51 0.67
N ASN A 24 5.96 -3.69 1.16
CA ASN A 24 5.81 -2.24 1.16
C ASN A 24 5.71 -1.68 -0.27
N THR A 25 6.49 -2.23 -1.22
CA THR A 25 6.47 -1.76 -2.61
C THR A 25 5.16 -2.09 -3.32
N LEU A 26 4.40 -3.12 -2.91
CA LEU A 26 3.14 -3.47 -3.58
C LEU A 26 2.09 -2.37 -3.48
N PHE A 27 2.07 -1.60 -2.38
CA PHE A 27 1.18 -0.45 -2.24
C PHE A 27 1.57 0.75 -3.11
N LEU A 28 2.82 0.80 -3.56
CA LEU A 28 3.41 1.97 -4.22
C LEU A 28 3.89 1.66 -5.64
N SER A 29 3.90 0.41 -6.08
CA SER A 29 4.59 -0.02 -7.31
C SER A 29 4.05 0.65 -8.57
N ASP A 30 2.74 0.88 -8.64
CA ASP A 30 2.09 1.51 -9.80
C ASP A 30 2.09 3.04 -9.74
N ILE A 31 2.43 3.65 -8.59
CA ILE A 31 2.21 5.09 -8.33
C ILE A 31 3.48 5.84 -7.88
N ALA A 32 4.49 5.15 -7.34
CA ALA A 32 5.74 5.74 -6.82
C ALA A 32 6.52 6.59 -7.84
N PRO A 33 6.66 6.18 -9.13
CA PRO A 33 7.35 7.01 -10.13
C PRO A 33 6.63 8.32 -10.42
N ILE A 34 5.36 8.42 -10.02
CA ILE A 34 4.45 9.48 -10.43
C ILE A 34 4.18 10.44 -9.26
N ILE A 35 4.14 9.93 -8.03
CA ILE A 35 4.14 10.73 -6.79
C ILE A 35 5.47 11.47 -6.58
N SER A 36 6.59 10.89 -7.02
CA SER A 36 7.94 11.46 -6.83
C SER A 36 8.27 12.66 -7.73
N ASN A 37 7.40 13.04 -8.67
CA ASN A 37 7.53 14.24 -9.48
C ASN A 37 6.42 15.25 -9.17
N PRO A 38 6.56 16.10 -8.14
CA PRO A 38 5.53 17.08 -7.75
C PRO A 38 5.28 18.18 -8.80
N ASN A 39 6.17 18.32 -9.79
CA ASN A 39 6.00 19.20 -10.97
C ASN A 39 5.56 18.43 -12.23
N GLY A 40 5.25 17.14 -12.10
CA GLY A 40 4.81 16.29 -13.19
C GLY A 40 3.38 16.57 -13.66
N ASP A 41 2.96 15.91 -14.74
CA ASP A 41 1.58 16.02 -15.24
C ASP A 41 0.61 15.44 -14.19
N ARG A 42 -0.11 16.35 -13.53
CA ARG A 42 -1.11 16.03 -12.51
C ARG A 42 -2.23 15.14 -13.06
N LYS A 43 -2.60 15.28 -14.34
CA LYS A 43 -3.58 14.39 -14.97
C LYS A 43 -3.01 12.99 -15.18
N ALA A 44 -1.75 12.88 -15.58
CA ALA A 44 -1.07 11.59 -15.66
C ALA A 44 -0.98 10.91 -14.28
N SER A 45 -0.75 11.70 -13.22
CA SER A 45 -0.72 11.21 -11.83
C SER A 45 -2.06 10.65 -11.37
N LEU A 46 -3.14 11.39 -11.61
CA LEU A 46 -4.48 10.92 -11.31
C LEU A 46 -4.83 9.68 -12.13
N ARG A 47 -4.49 9.65 -13.43
CA ARG A 47 -4.76 8.48 -14.29
C ARG A 47 -4.04 7.22 -13.83
N ALA A 48 -2.84 7.33 -13.28
CA ALA A 48 -2.14 6.18 -12.72
C ALA A 48 -2.76 5.67 -11.42
N ILE A 49 -3.19 6.58 -10.53
CA ILE A 49 -3.96 6.20 -9.33
C ILE A 49 -5.27 5.51 -9.74
N ILE A 50 -5.93 6.02 -10.79
CA ILE A 50 -7.16 5.44 -11.33
C ILE A 50 -6.93 4.03 -11.90
N ALA A 51 -5.75 3.80 -12.49
CA ALA A 51 -5.38 2.51 -13.07
C ALA A 51 -4.90 1.49 -12.02
N LEU A 52 -4.83 1.85 -10.73
CA LEU A 52 -4.42 0.94 -9.67
C LEU A 52 -5.37 -0.26 -9.57
N ASP A 53 -4.84 -1.45 -9.78
CA ASP A 53 -5.58 -2.70 -9.62
C ASP A 53 -5.51 -3.16 -8.16
N VAL A 54 -6.37 -2.56 -7.32
CA VAL A 54 -6.46 -2.89 -5.88
C VAL A 54 -6.68 -4.40 -5.63
N PRO A 55 -7.55 -5.11 -6.37
CA PRO A 55 -7.66 -6.57 -6.27
C PRO A 55 -6.34 -7.31 -6.51
N GLN A 56 -5.58 -6.93 -7.54
CA GLN A 56 -4.29 -7.54 -7.81
C GLN A 56 -3.26 -7.24 -6.71
N VAL A 57 -3.21 -6.00 -6.20
CA VAL A 57 -2.37 -5.63 -5.05
C VAL A 57 -2.72 -6.50 -3.83
N GLN A 58 -4.00 -6.72 -3.55
CA GLN A 58 -4.45 -7.58 -2.46
C GLN A 58 -4.00 -9.04 -2.63
N ILE A 59 -4.10 -9.59 -3.85
CA ILE A 59 -3.63 -10.95 -4.15
C ILE A 59 -2.13 -11.08 -3.90
N GLU A 60 -1.33 -10.15 -4.42
CA GLU A 60 0.13 -10.18 -4.27
C GLU A 60 0.56 -9.98 -2.82
N ILE A 61 -0.10 -9.10 -2.07
CA ILE A 61 0.15 -8.94 -0.63
C ILE A 61 -0.07 -10.26 0.09
N HIS A 62 -1.21 -10.94 -0.14
CA HIS A 62 -1.46 -12.23 0.51
C HIS A 62 -0.40 -13.29 0.17
N LYS A 63 0.11 -13.32 -1.06
CA LYS A 63 1.21 -14.20 -1.44
C LYS A 63 2.48 -13.89 -0.64
N VAL A 64 2.86 -12.62 -0.55
CA VAL A 64 4.05 -12.21 0.20
C VAL A 64 3.92 -12.53 1.69
N LEU A 65 2.75 -12.37 2.29
CA LEU A 65 2.54 -12.77 3.69
C LEU A 65 2.77 -14.27 3.89
N ASN A 66 2.25 -15.11 2.98
CA ASN A 66 2.49 -16.55 3.03
C ASN A 66 3.98 -16.90 2.84
N GLU A 67 4.69 -16.18 1.95
CA GLU A 67 6.14 -16.34 1.76
C GLU A 67 6.91 -15.99 3.05
N ILE A 68 6.54 -14.92 3.76
CA ILE A 68 7.13 -14.54 5.05
C ILE A 68 6.87 -15.62 6.10
N GLU A 69 5.65 -16.13 6.20
CA GLU A 69 5.31 -17.23 7.12
C GLU A 69 6.14 -18.47 6.85
N HIS A 70 6.30 -18.85 5.58
CA HIS A 70 7.13 -19.98 5.19
C HIS A 70 8.60 -19.77 5.60
N VAL A 71 9.18 -18.61 5.31
CA VAL A 71 10.56 -18.32 5.71
C VAL A 71 10.73 -18.42 7.22
N LEU A 72 9.80 -17.88 8.01
CA LEU A 72 9.85 -18.00 9.48
C LEU A 72 9.77 -19.46 9.93
N ARG A 73 8.81 -20.20 9.40
CA ARG A 73 8.55 -21.59 9.78
C ARG A 73 9.70 -22.53 9.39
N ASP A 74 10.25 -22.38 8.19
CA ASP A 74 11.36 -23.20 7.71
C ASP A 74 12.64 -22.95 8.51
N ASN A 75 12.91 -21.68 8.87
CA ASN A 75 14.07 -21.35 9.70
C ASN A 75 13.89 -21.86 11.13
N ALA A 76 12.70 -21.74 11.71
CA ALA A 76 12.40 -22.31 13.02
C ALA A 76 12.51 -23.85 13.01
N HIS A 77 11.99 -24.52 11.99
CA HIS A 77 12.10 -25.97 11.81
C HIS A 77 13.55 -26.42 11.76
N PHE A 78 14.34 -25.73 10.92
CA PHE A 78 15.76 -26.01 10.78
C PHE A 78 16.50 -25.92 12.11
N LEU A 79 16.26 -24.84 12.89
CA LEU A 79 16.89 -24.64 14.19
C LEU A 79 16.44 -25.67 15.23
N LEU A 80 15.17 -26.05 15.26
CA LEU A 80 14.68 -27.10 16.18
C LEU A 80 15.37 -28.44 15.93
N LEU A 81 15.51 -28.85 14.66
CA LEU A 81 16.24 -30.07 14.29
C LEU A 81 17.71 -29.99 14.71
N GLN A 82 18.35 -28.83 14.55
CA GLN A 82 19.73 -28.64 15.00
C GLN A 82 19.88 -28.70 16.52
N SER A 83 18.88 -28.24 17.26
CA SER A 83 18.80 -28.36 18.72
C SER A 83 18.42 -29.77 19.20
N GLY A 84 18.30 -30.74 18.30
CA GLY A 84 18.08 -32.16 18.63
C GLY A 84 16.62 -32.58 18.75
N PHE A 85 15.67 -31.72 18.37
CA PHE A 85 14.26 -32.10 18.32
C PHE A 85 14.05 -33.13 17.22
N SER A 86 13.18 -34.11 17.46
CA SER A 86 12.70 -34.99 16.40
C SER A 86 11.84 -34.22 15.40
N GLU A 87 11.64 -34.83 14.22
CA GLU A 87 10.75 -34.26 13.20
C GLU A 87 9.32 -34.08 13.74
N VAL A 88 8.82 -35.05 14.50
CA VAL A 88 7.46 -35.00 15.08
C VAL A 88 7.35 -33.85 16.08
N GLU A 89 8.29 -33.72 17.01
CA GLU A 89 8.29 -32.63 18.00
C GLU A 89 8.38 -31.26 17.33
N SER A 90 9.22 -31.14 16.31
CA SER A 90 9.36 -29.92 15.52
C SER A 90 8.04 -29.55 14.84
N GLN A 91 7.38 -30.48 14.16
CA GLN A 91 6.09 -30.20 13.51
C GLN A 91 4.98 -29.86 14.51
N THR A 92 4.94 -30.52 15.67
CA THR A 92 3.99 -30.20 16.74
C THR A 92 4.21 -28.78 17.25
N TYR A 93 5.47 -28.41 17.51
CA TYR A 93 5.82 -27.05 17.94
C TYR A 93 5.40 -26.01 16.89
N LEU A 94 5.80 -26.20 15.63
CA LEU A 94 5.53 -25.26 14.55
C LEU A 94 4.02 -25.10 14.33
N SER A 95 3.24 -26.17 14.40
CA SER A 95 1.77 -26.08 14.27
C SER A 95 1.13 -25.27 15.40
N SER A 96 1.73 -25.24 16.60
CA SER A 96 1.24 -24.46 17.74
C SER A 96 1.71 -23.00 17.70
N LYS A 97 2.98 -22.76 17.35
CA LYS A 97 3.63 -21.44 17.49
C LYS A 97 3.67 -20.63 16.19
N PHE A 98 3.74 -21.33 15.05
CA PHE A 98 3.69 -20.80 13.70
C PHE A 98 2.50 -21.43 12.91
N PRO A 99 1.25 -21.31 13.40
CA PRO A 99 0.09 -21.87 12.71
C PRO A 99 -0.11 -21.16 11.37
N SER A 100 -0.56 -21.88 10.35
CA SER A 100 -0.81 -21.29 9.02
C SER A 100 -1.71 -20.04 9.10
N GLY A 101 -1.32 -18.97 8.42
CA GLY A 101 -2.08 -17.73 8.35
C GLY A 101 -1.96 -16.83 9.58
N PHE A 102 -1.02 -17.10 10.50
CA PHE A 102 -0.87 -16.30 11.72
C PHE A 102 -0.58 -14.82 11.45
N ILE A 103 0.22 -14.49 10.43
CA ILE A 103 0.51 -13.10 10.07
C ILE A 103 -0.76 -12.47 9.53
N LYS A 104 -1.40 -13.14 8.57
CA LYS A 104 -2.64 -12.65 7.95
C LYS A 104 -3.69 -12.36 9.02
N LEU A 105 -3.95 -13.31 9.92
CA LEU A 105 -4.92 -13.13 11.00
C LEU A 105 -4.62 -11.91 11.88
N SER A 106 -3.34 -11.63 12.15
CA SER A 106 -2.93 -10.49 12.95
C SER A 106 -3.11 -9.14 12.26
N ILE A 107 -3.06 -9.07 10.92
CA ILE A 107 -3.02 -7.79 10.19
C ILE A 107 -4.20 -7.58 9.23
N ILE A 108 -5.09 -8.57 9.07
CA ILE A 108 -6.14 -8.55 8.02
C ILE A 108 -7.11 -7.38 8.15
N ASN A 109 -7.43 -6.96 9.37
CA ASN A 109 -8.34 -5.84 9.59
C ASN A 109 -7.72 -4.53 9.12
N GLU A 110 -6.45 -4.28 9.46
CA GLU A 110 -5.72 -3.09 9.03
C GLU A 110 -5.54 -3.10 7.50
N LEU A 111 -5.16 -4.25 6.94
CA LEU A 111 -5.06 -4.43 5.48
C LEU A 111 -6.38 -4.12 4.76
N ASN A 112 -7.50 -4.65 5.25
CA ASN A 112 -8.81 -4.41 4.63
C ASN A 112 -9.20 -2.92 4.71
N THR A 113 -8.88 -2.24 5.81
CA THR A 113 -9.03 -0.80 5.93
C THR A 113 -8.18 -0.07 4.89
N THR A 114 -6.89 -0.43 4.75
CA THR A 114 -6.01 0.15 3.74
C THR A 114 -6.54 -0.05 2.31
N PHE A 115 -7.03 -1.25 1.97
CA PHE A 115 -7.65 -1.50 0.67
C PHE A 115 -8.93 -0.69 0.45
N GLY A 116 -9.73 -0.50 1.51
CA GLY A 116 -10.89 0.40 1.47
C GLY A 116 -10.50 1.83 1.14
N LEU A 117 -9.48 2.37 1.83
CA LEU A 117 -8.96 3.71 1.59
C LEU A 117 -8.34 3.87 0.19
N LEU A 118 -7.67 2.85 -0.33
CA LEU A 118 -7.14 2.85 -1.71
C LEU A 118 -8.27 2.94 -2.74
N ASN A 119 -9.34 2.17 -2.56
CA ASN A 119 -10.52 2.26 -3.44
C ASN A 119 -11.17 3.65 -3.38
N GLU A 120 -11.28 4.23 -2.18
CA GLU A 120 -11.81 5.59 -1.99
C GLU A 120 -10.92 6.63 -2.69
N LEU A 121 -9.59 6.52 -2.55
CA LEU A 121 -8.64 7.39 -3.22
C LEU A 121 -8.79 7.31 -4.74
N THR A 122 -9.00 6.12 -5.31
CA THR A 122 -9.28 5.93 -6.73
C THR A 122 -10.55 6.67 -7.16
N VAL A 123 -11.64 6.57 -6.39
CA VAL A 123 -12.89 7.29 -6.68
C VAL A 123 -12.69 8.80 -6.64
N LEU A 124 -11.97 9.31 -5.63
CA LEU A 124 -11.67 10.74 -5.51
C LEU A 124 -10.72 11.21 -6.61
N ALA A 125 -9.79 10.38 -7.06
CA ALA A 125 -8.93 10.67 -8.20
C ALA A 125 -9.73 10.82 -9.50
N ILE A 126 -10.72 9.94 -9.74
CA ILE A 126 -11.66 10.06 -10.88
C ILE A 126 -12.43 11.38 -10.79
N SER A 127 -13.03 11.67 -9.64
CA SER A 127 -13.78 12.90 -9.41
C SER A 127 -12.92 14.13 -9.67
N HIS A 128 -11.70 14.15 -9.15
CA HIS A 128 -10.78 15.26 -9.31
C HIS A 128 -10.27 15.41 -10.74
N LEU A 129 -9.98 14.31 -11.44
CA LEU A 129 -9.62 14.35 -12.85
C LEU A 129 -10.75 14.91 -13.70
N ASN A 130 -12.00 14.51 -13.44
CA ASN A 130 -13.17 15.05 -14.13
C ASN A 130 -13.31 16.56 -13.91
N VAL A 131 -13.15 17.04 -12.67
CA VAL A 131 -13.15 18.48 -12.35
C VAL A 131 -12.02 19.21 -13.08
N LEU A 132 -10.83 18.62 -13.17
CA LEU A 132 -9.75 19.21 -13.96
C LEU A 132 -10.09 19.24 -15.45
N GLU A 133 -10.62 18.17 -16.03
CA GLU A 133 -10.94 18.09 -17.46
C GLU A 133 -12.08 19.03 -17.86
N THR A 134 -13.13 19.17 -17.04
CA THR A 134 -14.23 20.12 -17.28
C THR A 134 -13.78 21.57 -17.19
N ASN A 135 -12.77 21.86 -16.37
CA ASN A 135 -12.27 23.22 -16.12
C ASN A 135 -10.99 23.59 -16.91
N SER A 136 -10.34 22.65 -17.61
CA SER A 136 -9.06 22.88 -18.32
C SER A 136 -9.11 22.77 -19.86
N GLY A 137 -10.24 22.45 -20.50
CA GLY A 137 -10.30 22.42 -21.97
C GLY A 137 -11.69 22.25 -22.60
N PHE A 138 -11.92 23.00 -23.69
CA PHE A 138 -13.12 23.06 -24.57
C PHE A 138 -14.44 23.50 -23.93
N GLY A 139 -14.78 23.08 -22.70
CA GLY A 139 -15.98 23.54 -21.98
C GLY A 139 -15.98 25.04 -21.71
N GLY A 140 -14.85 25.60 -21.27
CA GLY A 140 -14.68 27.06 -21.12
C GLY A 140 -14.67 27.83 -22.44
N MET A 141 -14.21 27.20 -23.53
CA MET A 141 -14.15 27.80 -24.88
C MET A 141 -15.54 27.82 -25.54
N LEU A 142 -16.31 26.73 -25.41
CA LEU A 142 -17.70 26.66 -25.89
C LEU A 142 -18.63 27.56 -25.09
N ARG A 143 -18.46 27.66 -23.76
CA ARG A 143 -19.25 28.59 -22.93
C ARG A 143 -18.98 30.05 -23.33
N GLY A 144 -17.73 30.37 -23.69
CA GLY A 144 -17.35 31.68 -24.25
C GLY A 144 -17.88 31.94 -25.67
N LEU A 145 -17.99 30.91 -26.51
CA LEU A 145 -18.50 31.02 -27.88
C LEU A 145 -20.04 31.07 -27.96
N PHE A 146 -20.76 30.36 -27.08
CA PHE A 146 -22.23 30.35 -27.07
C PHE A 146 -22.86 31.53 -26.30
N GLN A 147 -22.09 32.27 -25.51
CA GLN A 147 -22.60 33.45 -24.77
C GLN A 147 -22.44 34.80 -25.51
N GLY A 148 -21.85 34.83 -26.71
CA GLY A 148 -22.00 35.95 -27.64
C GLY A 148 -21.76 37.36 -27.06
N TYR A 149 -20.55 37.64 -26.56
CA TYR A 149 -20.16 39.01 -26.18
C TYR A 149 -18.98 39.48 -27.02
N SER A 150 -19.20 40.54 -27.79
CA SER A 150 -18.23 41.20 -28.67
C SER A 150 -17.33 42.23 -27.98
N ASN A 151 -17.37 42.33 -26.64
CA ASN A 151 -16.49 43.20 -25.86
C ASN A 151 -15.91 42.44 -24.65
N GLN A 152 -14.59 42.27 -24.65
CA GLN A 152 -13.88 41.24 -23.88
C GLN A 152 -13.33 41.66 -22.51
N VAL A 153 -13.50 42.89 -22.02
CA VAL A 153 -12.69 43.35 -20.86
C VAL A 153 -13.46 43.75 -19.60
N ASP A 154 -14.76 44.09 -19.63
CA ASP A 154 -15.43 44.60 -18.41
C ASP A 154 -16.67 43.81 -17.93
N GLY A 155 -17.09 42.74 -18.61
CA GLY A 155 -18.34 42.03 -18.29
C GLY A 155 -18.22 40.69 -17.55
N ILE A 156 -17.02 40.09 -17.49
CA ILE A 156 -16.84 38.66 -17.11
C ILE A 156 -16.13 38.49 -15.77
N ALA A 157 -15.60 39.56 -15.18
CA ALA A 157 -14.81 39.47 -13.95
C ALA A 157 -15.64 39.29 -12.66
N HIS A 158 -16.98 39.42 -12.66
CA HIS A 158 -17.68 39.58 -11.37
C HIS A 158 -19.04 38.92 -11.12
N VAL A 159 -19.71 38.20 -12.04
CA VAL A 159 -21.12 37.81 -11.78
C VAL A 159 -21.45 36.31 -11.72
N PHE A 160 -20.96 35.39 -12.53
CA PHE A 160 -21.25 33.95 -12.27
C PHE A 160 -20.22 33.03 -12.94
N GLY A 161 -19.27 32.45 -12.17
CA GLY A 161 -18.56 31.25 -12.63
C GLY A 161 -17.12 31.08 -12.18
N GLN A 162 -16.32 32.15 -12.03
CA GLN A 162 -14.91 32.00 -11.65
C GLN A 162 -14.74 31.62 -10.17
N GLY A 163 -15.52 32.22 -9.27
CA GLY A 163 -15.50 31.85 -7.84
C GLY A 163 -16.02 30.43 -7.58
N SER A 164 -17.13 30.03 -8.21
CA SER A 164 -17.68 28.67 -8.06
C SER A 164 -16.76 27.59 -8.63
N MET A 165 -16.08 27.88 -9.75
CA MET A 165 -15.11 26.98 -10.37
C MET A 165 -13.85 26.83 -9.52
N GLN A 166 -13.32 27.95 -8.98
CA GLN A 166 -12.20 27.90 -8.05
C GLN A 166 -12.56 27.15 -6.76
N ILE A 167 -13.78 27.33 -6.25
CA ILE A 167 -14.30 26.58 -5.09
C ILE A 167 -14.40 25.08 -5.39
N GLU A 168 -14.92 24.69 -6.56
CA GLU A 168 -15.07 23.29 -6.96
C GLU A 168 -13.71 22.60 -7.12
N VAL A 169 -12.77 23.22 -7.84
CA VAL A 169 -11.39 22.72 -8.01
C VAL A 169 -10.68 22.61 -6.66
N SER A 170 -10.82 23.62 -5.80
CA SER A 170 -10.17 23.65 -4.49
C SER A 170 -10.75 22.60 -3.53
N SER A 171 -12.08 22.46 -3.50
CA SER A 171 -12.77 21.46 -2.68
C SER A 171 -12.40 20.04 -3.11
N SER A 172 -12.42 19.77 -4.42
CA SER A 172 -12.02 18.48 -4.98
C SER A 172 -10.55 18.14 -4.69
N LEU A 173 -9.65 19.12 -4.80
CA LEU A 173 -8.25 18.95 -4.43
C LEU A 173 -8.07 18.67 -2.93
N GLN A 174 -8.77 19.42 -2.07
CA GLN A 174 -8.70 19.23 -0.62
C GLN A 174 -9.18 17.83 -0.19
N GLY A 175 -10.26 17.34 -0.80
CA GLY A 175 -10.77 15.99 -0.59
C GLY A 175 -9.76 14.93 -1.00
N PHE A 176 -9.21 15.04 -2.21
CA PHE A 176 -8.18 14.13 -2.71
C PHE A 176 -6.91 14.12 -1.85
N ASN A 177 -6.39 15.30 -1.46
CA ASN A 177 -5.19 15.39 -0.63
C ASN A 177 -5.41 14.78 0.76
N SER A 178 -6.56 15.03 1.39
CA SER A 178 -6.91 14.44 2.69
C SER A 178 -6.94 12.91 2.61
N ALA A 179 -7.58 12.35 1.58
CA ALA A 179 -7.62 10.91 1.38
C ALA A 179 -6.24 10.31 1.09
N SER A 180 -5.41 10.99 0.29
CA SER A 180 -4.04 10.54 0.00
C SER A 180 -3.18 10.47 1.27
N ILE A 181 -3.33 11.42 2.19
CA ILE A 181 -2.63 11.41 3.49
C ILE A 181 -3.09 10.22 4.34
N LEU A 182 -4.41 9.98 4.41
CA LEU A 182 -4.97 8.85 5.16
C LEU A 182 -4.51 7.49 4.61
N VAL A 183 -4.46 7.35 3.28
CA VAL A 183 -3.90 6.15 2.62
C VAL A 183 -2.44 5.96 3.02
N GLY A 184 -1.60 7.01 2.95
CA GLY A 184 -0.20 6.93 3.35
C GLY A 184 -0.02 6.49 4.81
N GLN A 185 -0.78 7.11 5.72
CA GLN A 185 -0.78 6.73 7.14
C GLN A 185 -1.23 5.29 7.37
N SER A 186 -2.22 4.81 6.62
CA SER A 186 -2.70 3.44 6.71
C SER A 186 -1.69 2.42 6.18
N ILE A 187 -1.00 2.74 5.08
CA ILE A 187 0.11 1.93 4.54
C ILE A 187 1.25 1.84 5.56
N ASP A 188 1.63 2.97 6.17
CA ASP A 188 2.67 2.99 7.21
C ASP A 188 2.25 2.17 8.43
N SER A 189 0.99 2.30 8.87
CA SER A 189 0.40 1.54 9.98
C SER A 189 0.50 0.03 9.74
N VAL A 190 0.02 -0.45 8.58
CA VAL A 190 0.03 -1.89 8.29
C VAL A 190 1.44 -2.44 8.09
N SER A 191 2.36 -1.64 7.55
CA SER A 191 3.77 -1.99 7.39
C SER A 191 4.46 -2.15 8.75
N ASN A 192 4.22 -1.22 9.67
CA ASN A 192 4.75 -1.29 11.04
C ASN A 192 4.14 -2.45 11.83
N LEU A 193 2.85 -2.73 11.63
CA LEU A 193 2.17 -3.87 12.24
C LEU A 193 2.75 -5.19 11.75
N LEU A 194 2.96 -5.35 10.44
CA LEU A 194 3.63 -6.54 9.87
C LEU A 194 5.01 -6.73 10.49
N HIS A 195 5.82 -5.67 10.54
CA HIS A 195 7.15 -5.72 11.15
C HIS A 195 7.09 -6.17 12.61
N SER A 196 6.15 -5.63 13.38
CA SER A 196 5.95 -5.97 14.80
C SER A 196 5.56 -7.43 14.98
N VAL A 197 4.61 -7.94 14.20
CA VAL A 197 4.16 -9.33 14.25
C VAL A 197 5.30 -10.30 13.91
N VAL A 198 6.08 -10.01 12.87
CA VAL A 198 7.23 -10.83 12.47
C VAL A 198 8.28 -10.87 13.59
N LEU A 199 8.64 -9.71 14.14
CA LEU A 199 9.60 -9.63 15.25
C LEU A 199 9.10 -10.32 16.50
N GLU A 200 7.86 -10.09 16.93
CA GLU A 200 7.28 -10.72 18.11
C GLU A 200 7.32 -12.24 17.99
N LYS A 201 6.90 -12.77 16.84
CA LYS A 201 6.88 -14.20 16.58
C LYS A 201 8.27 -14.81 16.58
N TRP A 202 9.22 -14.17 15.91
CA TRP A 202 10.60 -14.65 15.88
C TRP A 202 11.26 -14.56 17.26
N ASN A 203 11.06 -13.47 18.01
CA ASN A 203 11.63 -13.30 19.34
C ASN A 203 11.03 -14.28 20.35
N SER A 204 9.73 -14.59 20.26
CA SER A 204 9.10 -15.60 21.09
C SER A 204 9.69 -16.99 20.84
N PHE A 205 9.99 -17.32 19.58
CA PHE A 205 10.72 -18.55 19.23
C PHE A 205 12.15 -18.50 19.77
N GLY A 206 12.89 -17.41 19.55
CA GLY A 206 14.27 -17.25 20.01
C GLY A 206 14.40 -17.40 21.52
N ALA A 207 13.52 -16.77 22.30
CA ALA A 207 13.50 -16.91 23.74
C ALA A 207 13.23 -18.36 24.20
N MET A 208 12.39 -19.11 23.47
CA MET A 208 12.22 -20.54 23.74
C MET A 208 13.49 -21.32 23.38
N ALA A 209 14.12 -21.02 22.25
CA ALA A 209 15.32 -21.69 21.79
C ALA A 209 16.54 -21.48 22.71
N GLU A 210 16.66 -20.32 23.36
CA GLU A 210 17.72 -20.04 24.34
C GLU A 210 17.53 -20.79 25.67
N ASN A 211 16.30 -21.25 25.96
CA ASN A 211 15.96 -21.98 27.18
C ASN A 211 15.99 -23.51 27.01
N LEU A 212 16.45 -24.01 25.86
CA LEU A 212 16.65 -25.43 25.53
C LEU A 212 18.10 -25.86 25.77
#